data_AF-A0AAZ1X1B0-F1
#
_entry.id   AF-A0AAZ1X1B0-F1
#
_cell.length_a   1.000
_cell.length_b   1.000
_cell.length_c   1.000
_cell.angle_alpha   90.00
_cell.angle_beta   90.00
_cell.angle_gamma   90.00
#
_symmetry.space_group_name_H-M   'P 1'
#
loop_
_entity.id
_entity.type
_entity.pdbx_description
1 polymer ?
#
loop_
_entity_poly.entity_id
_entity_poly.type
_entity_poly.pdbx_seq_one_letter_code
_entity_poly.pdbx_strand_id
1 'polypeptide(L)'
;CLTSPVVSTLLRLDCTLSSSHRHPSVKRPCCTAVTKPDWSAEVVGETYREQAASDRCVKAILFNTKEGPLCADPNAQWVKDLIARMTKVKQ
;
A
#
# COMPACT_ATOMS: atom_id res chain seq x y z
N CYS A 1 -25.69 16.49 -6.03
CA CYS A 1 -26.63 17.05 -7.03
C CYS A 1 -27.66 15.99 -7.37
N LEU A 2 -28.96 16.36 -7.41
CA LEU A 2 -30.15 15.66 -7.95
C LEU A 2 -30.18 14.10 -7.93
N THR A 3 -31.16 13.40 -7.37
CA THR A 3 -32.49 13.73 -6.79
C THR A 3 -32.63 13.03 -5.40
N SER A 4 -33.76 12.82 -4.71
CA SER A 4 -35.21 12.99 -4.93
C SER A 4 -35.94 13.26 -3.58
N PRO A 5 -37.25 13.58 -3.52
CA PRO A 5 -37.77 14.41 -2.44
C PRO A 5 -38.63 13.70 -1.38
N VAL A 6 -38.52 14.13 -0.12
CA VAL A 6 -39.63 14.24 0.87
C VAL A 6 -39.24 15.18 2.03
N VAL A 7 -40.24 15.83 2.64
CA VAL A 7 -40.16 16.75 3.83
C VAL A 7 -39.38 18.06 3.57
N SER A 8 -39.99 19.10 3.03
CA SER A 8 -40.92 20.04 3.70
C SER A 8 -40.31 20.86 4.86
N THR A 9 -39.88 22.07 4.50
CA THR A 9 -39.95 23.35 5.26
C THR A 9 -38.89 23.70 6.35
N LEU A 10 -38.49 24.99 6.30
CA LEU A 10 -37.78 25.80 7.32
C LEU A 10 -36.23 25.72 7.43
N LEU A 11 -35.61 26.45 6.49
CA LEU A 11 -34.38 27.25 6.63
C LEU A 11 -33.54 27.07 7.92
N ARG A 12 -32.45 26.29 7.80
CA ARG A 12 -31.17 26.60 8.48
C ARG A 12 -30.02 26.52 7.50
N LEU A 13 -29.23 27.59 7.46
CA LEU A 13 -28.02 27.71 6.63
C LEU A 13 -26.85 27.03 7.35
N ASP A 14 -26.96 25.73 7.58
CA ASP A 14 -25.87 24.94 8.15
C ASP A 14 -24.91 24.57 7.02
N CYS A 15 -23.80 25.30 6.95
CA CYS A 15 -22.62 24.92 6.17
C CYS A 15 -22.03 23.63 6.76
N THR A 16 -22.63 22.47 6.44
CA THR A 16 -22.05 21.18 6.75
C THR A 16 -20.76 21.03 5.96
N LEU A 17 -19.67 21.41 6.63
CA LEU A 17 -18.28 21.13 6.30
C LEU A 17 -18.22 19.85 5.46
N SER A 18 -17.77 19.98 4.20
CA SER A 18 -17.47 18.81 3.38
C SER A 18 -16.48 17.97 4.17
N SER A 19 -17.00 16.92 4.81
CA SER A 19 -16.19 15.86 5.36
C SER A 19 -15.49 15.28 4.15
N SER A 20 -14.26 15.76 3.92
CA SER A 20 -13.29 14.96 3.19
C SER A 20 -13.27 13.67 3.96
N HIS A 21 -13.93 12.65 3.40
CA HIS A 21 -13.67 11.26 3.68
C HIS A 21 -12.23 11.02 3.23
N ARG A 22 -11.29 11.57 4.02
CA ARG A 22 -9.93 11.10 4.11
C ARG A 22 -10.14 9.67 4.54
N HIS A 23 -10.10 8.75 3.58
CA HIS A 23 -9.91 7.34 3.88
C HIS A 23 -8.84 7.32 4.97
N PRO A 24 -9.12 6.73 6.14
CA PRO A 24 -8.11 6.67 7.19
C PRO A 24 -6.88 6.11 6.51
N SER A 25 -5.78 6.88 6.54
CA SER A 25 -4.53 6.44 5.94
C SER A 25 -4.10 5.22 6.73
N VAL A 26 -4.54 4.04 6.28
CA VAL A 26 -4.20 2.77 6.87
C VAL A 26 -2.70 2.75 6.78
N LYS A 27 -2.03 2.99 7.93
CA LYS A 27 -0.58 2.83 8.04
C LYS A 27 -0.36 1.41 7.57
N ARG A 28 0.20 1.25 6.36
CA ARG A 28 0.29 -0.07 5.73
C ARG A 28 1.01 -0.95 6.76
N PRO A 29 0.38 -2.04 7.24
CA PRO A 29 1.04 -2.90 8.21
C PRO A 29 2.35 -3.33 7.58
N CYS A 30 3.44 -3.10 8.30
CA CYS A 30 4.77 -3.43 7.82
C CYS A 30 4.91 -4.95 7.73
N CYS A 31 5.79 -5.42 6.84
CA CYS A 31 6.18 -6.83 6.82
C CYS A 31 6.72 -7.24 8.19
N THR A 32 6.07 -8.20 8.86
CA THR A 32 6.55 -8.86 10.09
C THR A 32 7.33 -10.14 9.80
N ALA A 33 7.22 -10.65 8.57
CA ALA A 33 7.96 -11.79 8.03
C ALA A 33 8.30 -11.56 6.55
N VAL A 34 9.19 -12.40 6.02
CA VAL A 34 9.61 -12.39 4.60
C VAL A 34 9.38 -13.75 3.94
N THR A 35 9.12 -13.73 2.65
CA THR A 35 8.90 -14.92 1.83
C THR A 35 10.23 -15.65 1.61
N LYS A 36 10.26 -16.95 1.95
CA LYS A 36 11.40 -17.86 1.75
C LYS A 36 11.48 -18.46 0.33
N PRO A 37 10.40 -19.04 -0.24
CA PRO A 37 10.44 -19.53 -1.62
C PRO A 37 10.66 -18.40 -2.63
N ASP A 38 11.10 -18.77 -3.83
CA ASP A 38 11.19 -17.85 -4.97
C ASP A 38 9.79 -17.54 -5.51
N TRP A 39 9.44 -16.26 -5.53
CA TRP A 39 8.17 -15.73 -6.06
C TRP A 39 8.41 -14.71 -7.18
N SER A 40 9.59 -14.74 -7.81
CA SER A 40 9.99 -13.80 -8.87
C SER A 40 9.04 -13.79 -10.09
N ALA A 41 8.33 -14.90 -10.35
CA ALA A 41 7.34 -15.02 -11.41
C ALA A 41 6.03 -14.24 -11.15
N GLU A 42 5.67 -13.98 -9.88
CA GLU A 42 4.46 -13.21 -9.52
C GLU A 42 4.74 -11.72 -9.30
N VAL A 43 6.01 -11.30 -9.35
CA VAL A 43 6.40 -9.89 -9.30
C VAL A 43 6.01 -9.21 -10.61
N VAL A 44 5.26 -8.11 -10.51
CA VAL A 44 4.79 -7.32 -11.65
C VAL A 44 5.33 -5.88 -11.63
N GLY A 45 5.59 -5.36 -12.82
CA GLY A 45 6.15 -4.02 -13.03
C GLY A 45 7.65 -3.95 -12.74
N GLU A 46 8.20 -2.73 -12.81
CA GLU A 46 9.65 -2.46 -12.77
C GLU A 46 10.09 -1.75 -11.49
N THR A 47 9.22 -1.65 -10.47
CA THR A 47 9.50 -0.90 -9.25
C THR A 47 9.37 -1.73 -7.98
N TYR A 48 10.23 -1.44 -7.00
CA TYR A 48 10.18 -2.03 -5.66
C TYR A 48 10.31 -0.95 -4.59
N ARG A 49 9.89 -1.28 -3.36
CA ARG A 49 10.06 -0.45 -2.16
C ARG A 49 10.97 -1.20 -1.18
N GLU A 50 11.79 -0.50 -0.42
CA GLU A 50 12.51 -1.09 0.71
C GLU A 50 11.83 -0.68 2.02
N GLN A 51 11.60 -1.66 2.89
CA GLN A 51 11.16 -1.46 4.26
C GLN A 51 12.35 -1.65 5.20
N ALA A 52 12.63 -0.63 6.02
CA ALA A 52 13.57 -0.75 7.13
C ALA A 52 12.99 -1.60 8.28
N ALA A 53 13.84 -2.33 8.99
CA ALA A 53 13.43 -2.98 10.23
C ALA A 53 13.11 -1.94 11.32
N SER A 54 12.08 -2.20 12.14
CA SER A 54 11.63 -1.31 13.21
C SER A 54 10.68 -2.04 14.16
N ASP A 55 11.03 -2.20 15.44
CA ASP A 55 10.23 -2.93 16.46
C ASP A 55 9.69 -4.28 15.95
N ARG A 56 8.43 -4.34 15.51
CA ARG A 56 7.76 -5.56 15.00
C ARG A 56 7.94 -5.79 13.49
N CYS A 57 8.47 -4.80 12.78
CA CYS A 57 8.72 -4.81 11.34
C CYS A 57 10.10 -5.39 11.03
N VAL A 58 10.17 -6.38 10.14
CA VAL A 58 11.45 -6.90 9.63
C VAL A 58 11.95 -6.08 8.43
N LYS A 59 13.24 -6.19 8.11
CA LYS A 59 13.78 -5.63 6.88
C LYS A 59 13.25 -6.44 5.69
N ALA A 60 12.58 -5.80 4.74
CA ALA A 60 11.96 -6.48 3.61
C ALA A 60 12.04 -5.65 2.32
N ILE A 61 12.11 -6.33 1.18
CA ILE A 61 11.83 -5.73 -0.13
C ILE A 61 10.35 -5.95 -0.44
N LEU A 62 9.64 -4.89 -0.76
CA LEU A 62 8.23 -4.94 -1.15
C LEU A 62 8.15 -4.84 -2.68
N PHE A 63 7.85 -5.98 -3.31
CA PHE A 63 7.49 -6.04 -4.73
C PHE A 63 5.99 -5.88 -4.93
N ASN A 64 5.55 -5.36 -6.06
CA ASN A 64 4.14 -5.40 -6.43
C ASN A 64 3.84 -6.78 -7.05
N THR A 65 2.71 -7.38 -6.70
CA THR A 65 2.13 -8.56 -7.36
C THR A 65 0.69 -8.21 -7.79
N LYS A 66 0.01 -9.14 -8.47
CA LYS A 66 -1.42 -8.99 -8.83
C LYS A 66 -2.33 -8.87 -7.60
N GLU A 67 -1.94 -9.52 -6.49
CA GLU A 67 -2.75 -9.63 -5.26
C GLU A 67 -2.43 -8.51 -4.25
N GLY A 68 -1.21 -7.97 -4.29
CA GLY A 68 -0.77 -6.91 -3.39
C GLY A 68 0.75 -6.79 -3.26
N PRO A 69 1.26 -6.04 -2.26
CA PRO A 69 2.68 -5.96 -1.99
C PRO A 69 3.21 -7.25 -1.35
N LEU A 70 4.15 -7.92 -2.02
CA LEU A 70 4.84 -9.11 -1.51
C LEU A 70 6.05 -8.73 -0.65
N CYS A 71 6.12 -9.27 0.56
CA CYS A 71 7.27 -9.14 1.46
C CYS A 71 8.35 -10.17 1.09
N ALA A 72 9.45 -9.73 0.48
CA ALA A 72 10.57 -10.56 0.04
C ALA A 72 11.83 -10.36 0.90
N ASP A 73 12.62 -11.42 1.07
CA ASP A 73 13.86 -11.40 1.87
C ASP A 73 15.00 -10.69 1.11
N PRO A 74 15.54 -9.55 1.58
CA PRO A 74 16.66 -8.87 0.93
C PRO A 74 17.93 -9.73 0.79
N ASN A 75 18.05 -10.83 1.54
CA ASN A 75 19.20 -11.73 1.49
C ASN A 75 19.08 -12.82 0.42
N ALA A 76 17.86 -13.14 -0.03
CA ALA A 76 17.62 -14.18 -1.03
C ALA A 76 18.16 -13.78 -2.40
N GLN A 77 18.73 -14.73 -3.15
CA GLN A 77 19.42 -14.44 -4.40
C GLN A 77 18.46 -13.89 -5.47
N TRP A 78 17.29 -14.51 -5.64
CA TRP A 78 16.25 -14.06 -6.58
C TRP A 78 15.79 -12.62 -6.34
N VAL A 79 15.81 -12.16 -5.09
CA VAL A 79 15.48 -10.77 -4.71
C VAL A 79 16.58 -9.82 -5.15
N LYS A 80 17.86 -10.18 -4.95
CA LYS A 80 19.02 -9.40 -5.41
C LYS A 80 19.01 -9.26 -6.94
N ASP A 81 18.74 -10.35 -7.65
CA ASP A 81 18.69 -10.39 -9.10
C ASP A 81 17.50 -9.60 -9.68
N LEU A 82 16.40 -9.47 -8.94
CA LEU A 82 15.28 -8.57 -9.25
C LEU A 82 15.61 -7.10 -8.99
N ILE A 83 16.07 -6.74 -7.78
CA ILE A 83 16.32 -5.33 -7.44
C ILE A 83 17.49 -4.73 -8.26
N ALA A 84 18.38 -5.56 -8.80
CA ALA A 84 19.41 -5.14 -9.74
C ALA A 84 18.86 -4.69 -11.10
N ARG A 85 17.67 -5.17 -11.51
CA ARG A 85 16.99 -4.82 -12.76
C ARG A 85 15.75 -3.92 -12.59
N MET A 86 15.49 -3.44 -11.38
CA MET A 86 14.28 -2.68 -11.03
C MET A 86 14.62 -1.34 -10.36
N THR A 87 13.70 -0.38 -10.45
CA THR A 87 13.84 0.95 -9.85
C THR A 87 13.32 0.97 -8.41
N LYS A 88 14.17 1.39 -7.47
CA LYS A 88 13.75 1.66 -6.09
C LYS A 88 12.90 2.92 -6.02
N VAL A 89 11.63 2.80 -5.64
CA VAL A 89 10.79 3.97 -5.33
C VAL A 89 10.82 4.25 -3.83
N LYS A 90 11.00 5.53 -3.49
CA LYS A 90 10.87 6.00 -2.10
C LYS A 90 9.38 5.94 -1.70
N GLN A 91 9.12 5.54 -0.45
CA GLN A 91 7.80 5.55 0.15
C GLN A 91 7.53 6.89 0.85
#